data_AF-A0A367M089-F1
#
_entry.id   AF-A0A367M089-F1
#
_cell.length_a   1.000
_cell.length_b   1.000
_cell.length_c   1.000
_cell.angle_alpha   90.00
_cell.angle_beta   90.00
_cell.angle_gamma   90.00
#
_symmetry.space_group_name_H-M   'P 1'
#
loop_
_entity.id
_entity.type
_entity.pdbx_description
1 polymer ?
#
loop_
_entity_poly.entity_id
_entity_poly.type
_entity_poly.pdbx_seq_one_letter_code
_entity_poly.pdbx_strand_id
1 'polypeptide(L)' 'RAPAPAAPVDRLWQTAQDLLRGSGRIEGPQLLAELEGFSGNAGAAKQLLVRLRHDARVKVEVVDGTQVFVWLED' A
#
# COMPACT_ATOMS: atom_id res chain seq x y z
N ARG A 1 -22.86 11.20 10.52
CA ARG A 1 -22.26 11.56 9.21
C ARG A 1 -22.08 10.26 8.44
N ALA A 2 -22.95 9.97 7.46
CA ALA A 2 -22.78 8.78 6.61
C ALA A 2 -21.50 8.95 5.76
N PRO A 3 -20.64 7.93 5.61
CA PRO A 3 -19.50 8.06 4.71
C PRO A 3 -20.05 8.19 3.30
N ALA A 4 -19.71 9.29 2.62
CA ALA A 4 -19.96 9.43 1.20
C ALA A 4 -19.32 8.24 0.47
N PRO A 5 -19.91 7.75 -0.63
CA PRO A 5 -19.33 6.63 -1.38
C PRO A 5 -17.90 7.01 -1.76
N ALA A 6 -16.94 6.37 -1.12
CA ALA A 6 -15.53 6.62 -1.35
C ALA A 6 -15.25 6.36 -2.83
N ALA A 7 -14.52 7.28 -3.47
CA ALA A 7 -14.19 7.13 -4.88
C ALA A 7 -13.46 5.80 -5.07
N PRO A 8 -13.51 5.18 -6.27
CA PRO A 8 -12.81 3.90 -6.51
C PRO A 8 -11.34 3.91 -6.09
N VAL A 9 -10.67 5.08 -6.19
CA VAL A 9 -9.29 5.29 -5.74
C VAL A 9 -9.13 5.21 -4.22
N ASP A 10 -10.12 5.66 -3.45
CA ASP A 10 -10.11 5.61 -1.98
C ASP A 10 -10.30 4.18 -1.48
N ARG A 11 -11.08 3.35 -2.19
CA ARG A 11 -11.22 1.92 -1.87
C ARG A 11 -9.91 1.18 -2.10
N LEU A 12 -9.25 1.41 -3.24
CA LEU A 12 -7.94 0.80 -3.52
C LEU A 12 -6.89 1.27 -2.52
N TRP A 13 -6.95 2.52 -2.09
CA TRP A 13 -6.10 3.03 -1.02
C TRP A 13 -6.35 2.34 0.32
N GLN A 14 -7.61 2.09 0.68
CA GLN A 14 -7.94 1.33 1.89
C GLN A 14 -7.41 -0.11 1.80
N THR A 15 -7.65 -0.80 0.68
CA THR A 15 -7.10 -2.14 0.43
C THR A 15 -5.58 -2.19 0.56
N ALA A 16 -4.86 -1.19 0.03
CA ALA A 16 -3.40 -1.12 0.11
C ALA A 16 -2.89 -1.02 1.55
N GLN A 17 -3.56 -0.21 2.38
CA GLN A 17 -3.23 -0.09 3.80
C GLN A 17 -3.58 -1.36 4.57
N ASP A 18 -4.75 -1.95 4.32
CA ASP A 18 -5.20 -3.16 5.01
C ASP A 18 -4.29 -4.36 4.68
N LEU A 19 -3.83 -4.46 3.43
CA LEU A 19 -2.85 -5.46 3.00
C LEU A 19 -1.54 -5.31 3.79
N LEU A 20 -0.95 -4.10 3.78
CA LEU A 20 0.30 -3.84 4.46
C LEU A 20 0.19 -4.02 5.98
N ARG A 21 -0.94 -3.58 6.57
CA ARG A 21 -1.24 -3.78 7.99
C ARG A 21 -1.36 -5.26 8.34
N GLY A 22 -2.09 -6.04 7.54
CA GLY A 22 -2.31 -7.47 7.78
C GLY A 22 -1.03 -8.30 7.71
N SER A 23 -0.10 -7.94 6.82
CA SER A 23 1.21 -8.58 6.73
C SER A 23 2.24 -8.02 7.71
N GLY A 24 2.04 -6.81 8.24
CA GLY A 24 2.98 -6.06 9.09
C GLY A 24 4.19 -5.52 8.32
N ARG A 25 4.80 -6.34 7.45
CA ARG A 25 5.87 -5.95 6.53
C ARG A 25 5.74 -6.67 5.20
N ILE A 26 6.00 -5.96 4.09
CA ILE A 26 5.98 -6.52 2.73
C ILE A 26 7.11 -5.89 1.90
N GLU A 27 7.78 -6.70 1.10
CA GLU A 27 8.78 -6.21 0.13
C GLU A 27 8.10 -5.40 -0.98
N GLY A 28 8.73 -4.31 -1.42
CA GLY A 28 8.20 -3.39 -2.43
C GLY A 28 7.78 -4.08 -3.75
N PRO A 29 8.60 -4.98 -4.33
CA PRO A 29 8.20 -5.73 -5.52
C PRO A 29 6.97 -6.63 -5.29
N GLN A 30 6.89 -7.29 -4.13
CA GLN A 30 5.74 -8.12 -3.76
C GLN A 30 4.49 -7.26 -3.56
N LEU A 31 4.60 -6.18 -2.78
CA LEU A 31 3.51 -5.25 -2.53
C LEU A 31 2.97 -4.65 -3.84
N LEU A 32 3.87 -4.27 -4.76
CA LEU A 32 3.46 -3.75 -6.07
C LEU A 32 2.66 -4.79 -6.87
N ALA A 33 3.11 -6.05 -6.91
CA ALA A 33 2.42 -7.12 -7.61
C ALA A 33 1.02 -7.38 -7.04
N GLU A 34 0.87 -7.36 -5.71
CA GLU A 34 -0.44 -7.52 -5.07
C GLU A 34 -1.37 -6.33 -5.38
N LEU A 35 -0.86 -5.10 -5.27
CA LEU A 35 -1.62 -3.89 -5.63
C LEU A 35 -2.03 -3.88 -7.11
N GLU A 36 -1.19 -4.38 -8.00
CA GLU A 36 -1.52 -4.55 -9.43
C GLU A 36 -2.63 -5.59 -9.63
N GLY A 37 -2.61 -6.70 -8.88
CA GLY A 37 -3.70 -7.68 -8.85
C GLY A 37 -5.04 -7.09 -8.38
N PHE A 38 -5.03 -6.23 -7.36
CA PHE A 38 -6.26 -5.58 -6.86
C PHE A 38 -6.78 -4.47 -7.77
N SER A 39 -5.89 -3.69 -8.38
CA SER A 39 -6.25 -2.53 -9.21
C SER A 39 -6.47 -2.88 -10.69
N GLY A 40 -5.95 -4.03 -11.15
CA GLY A 40 -5.90 -4.41 -12.55
C GLY A 40 -5.06 -3.45 -13.42
N ASN A 41 -4.28 -2.56 -12.80
CA ASN A 41 -3.58 -1.48 -13.49
C ASN A 41 -2.25 -1.15 -12.80
N ALA A 42 -1.14 -1.48 -13.48
CA ALA A 42 0.22 -1.19 -13.00
C ALA A 42 0.46 0.29 -12.65
N GLY A 43 -0.17 1.22 -13.36
CA GLY A 43 -0.07 2.66 -13.08
C GLY A 43 -0.72 3.05 -11.76
N ALA A 44 -1.91 2.51 -11.48
CA ALA A 44 -2.61 2.72 -10.21
C ALA A 44 -1.83 2.09 -9.04
N ALA A 45 -1.33 0.87 -9.22
CA ALA A 45 -0.50 0.18 -8.24
C ALA A 45 0.76 0.98 -7.84
N LYS A 46 1.47 1.54 -8.83
CA LYS A 46 2.64 2.41 -8.57
C LYS A 46 2.28 3.67 -7.80
N GLN A 47 1.16 4.32 -8.13
CA GLN A 47 0.70 5.50 -7.40
C GLN A 47 0.38 5.17 -5.93
N LEU A 48 -0.26 4.01 -5.68
CA LEU A 48 -0.52 3.52 -4.33
C LEU A 48 0.78 3.24 -3.56
N LEU A 49 1.77 2.62 -4.20
CA LEU A 49 3.08 2.35 -3.60
C LEU A 49 3.80 3.65 -3.19
N VAL A 50 3.83 4.64 -4.09
CA VAL A 50 4.41 5.96 -3.80
C VAL A 50 3.64 6.63 -2.66
N ARG A 51 2.30 6.55 -2.67
CA ARG A 51 1.47 7.10 -1.61
C ARG A 51 1.71 6.42 -0.26
N LEU A 52 1.86 5.10 -0.21
CA LEU A 52 2.21 4.34 1.01
C LEU A 52 3.56 4.80 1.58
N ARG A 53 4.56 5.06 0.73
CA ARG A 53 5.86 5.56 1.18
C ARG A 53 5.77 6.92 1.91
N HIS A 54 4.76 7.72 1.61
CA HIS A 54 4.52 9.02 2.23
C HIS A 54 3.51 8.96 3.39
N ASP A 55 2.94 7.79 3.70
CA ASP A 55 2.03 7.64 4.82
C ASP A 55 2.82 7.62 6.15
N ALA A 56 2.35 8.38 7.14
CA ALA A 56 3.00 8.47 8.45
C ALA A 56 3.02 7.14 9.21
N ARG A 57 2.12 6.20 8.86
CA ARG A 57 2.03 4.87 9.46
C ARG A 57 2.90 3.84 8.77
N VAL A 58 3.67 4.24 7.76
CA VAL A 58 4.50 3.33 6.98
C VAL A 58 5.95 3.78 7.07
N LYS A 59 6.82 2.86 7.48
CA LYS A 59 8.27 3.00 7.39
C LYS A 59 8.76 2.22 6.19
N VAL A 60 9.63 2.82 5.39
CA VAL A 60 10.34 2.11 4.33
C VAL A 60 11.76 1.85 4.80
N GLU A 61 12.12 0.57 4.86
CA GLU A 61 13.45 0.08 5.16
C GLU A 61 14.10 -0.44 3.88
N VAL A 62 15.43 -0.52 3.85
CA VAL A 62 16.16 -1.15 2.74
C VAL A 62 16.89 -2.36 3.29
N VAL A 63 16.50 -3.55 2.82
CA VAL A 63 17.06 -4.84 3.23
C VAL A 63 17.65 -5.49 1.98
N ASP A 64 18.95 -5.76 1.99
CA ASP A 64 19.67 -6.36 0.84
C ASP A 64 19.43 -5.64 -0.51
N GLY A 65 19.26 -4.31 -0.46
CA GLY A 65 18.97 -3.48 -1.64
C GLY A 65 17.50 -3.43 -2.05
N THR A 66 16.62 -4.17 -1.38
CA THR A 66 15.18 -4.18 -1.60
C THR A 66 14.47 -3.25 -0.62
N GLN A 67 13.53 -2.43 -1.12
CA GLN A 67 12.68 -1.63 -0.25
C GLN A 67 11.65 -2.53 0.44
N VAL A 68 11.55 -2.45 1.76
CA VAL A 68 10.57 -3.15 2.58
C VAL A 68 9.66 -2.12 3.23
N PHE A 69 8.37 -2.25 2.99
CA PHE A 69 7.35 -1.42 3.61
C PHE A 69 6.96 -2.08 4.91
N VAL A 70 6.99 -1.34 6.01
CA VAL A 70 6.68 -1.79 7.36
C VAL A 70 5.58 -0.91 7.92
N TRP A 71 4.49 -1.53 8.36
CA TRP A 71 3.42 -0.84 9.06
C TRP A 71 3.86 -0.51 10.50
N LEU A 72 3.63 0.73 10.93
CA LEU A 72 4.09 1.26 12.23
C LEU A 72 3.02 1.27 13.32
N GLU A 73 1.75 0.96 13.01
CA GLU A 73 0.69 0.92 14.03
C GLU A 73 0.47 -0.49 14.58
N ASP A 74 0.00 -0.54 15.83
CA ASP A 74 -0.64 -1.69 16.49
C ASP A 74 -2.17 -1.63 16.22
#